data_AF-A0A954RU80-F1
#
_entry.id   AF-A0A954RU80-F1
#
_cell.length_a   1.000
_cell.length_b   1.000
_cell.length_c   1.000
_cell.angle_alpha   90.00
_cell.angle_beta   90.00
_cell.angle_gamma   90.00
#
_symmetry.space_group_name_H-M   'P 1'
#
loop_
_entity.id
_entity.type
_entity.pdbx_description
1 polymer ?
#
loop_
_entity_poly.entity_id
_entity_poly.type
_entity_poly.pdbx_seq_one_letter_code
_entity_poly.pdbx_strand_id
1 'polypeptide(L)' 'VVIPISTQHYMMLKRNLIYTGITRGKRLVVLVGQKRALAMAVKGKQVERRWSKLKERLVATKR' A
#
# COMPACT_ATOMS: atom_id res chain seq x y z
N VAL A 1 -6.51 -15.78 -2.61
CA VAL A 1 -6.15 -14.58 -3.42
C VAL A 1 -4.77 -14.81 -4.00
N VAL A 2 -4.57 -14.52 -5.28
CA VAL A 2 -3.24 -14.57 -5.93
C VAL A 2 -2.84 -13.14 -6.27
N ILE A 3 -1.63 -12.74 -5.89
CA ILE A 3 -1.13 -11.37 -6.09
C ILE A 3 0.14 -11.43 -6.94
N PRO A 4 0.07 -11.04 -8.23
CA PRO A 4 1.25 -10.91 -9.06
C PRO A 4 2.05 -9.65 -8.65
N ILE A 5 3.36 -9.79 -8.46
CA ILE A 5 4.25 -8.68 -8.12
C ILE A 5 5.41 -8.62 -9.11
N SER A 6 5.45 -7.57 -9.91
CA SER A 6 6.47 -7.35 -10.94
C SER A 6 7.07 -5.95 -10.81
N THR A 7 8.35 -5.80 -11.13
CA THR A 7 8.98 -4.48 -11.25
C THR A 7 8.40 -3.63 -12.38
N GLN A 8 7.69 -4.23 -13.35
CA GLN A 8 6.95 -3.49 -14.39
C GLN A 8 5.89 -2.56 -13.80
N HIS A 9 5.26 -2.94 -12.69
CA HIS A 9 4.27 -2.11 -11.99
C HIS A 9 4.90 -1.23 -10.91
N TYR A 10 6.09 -0.68 -11.19
CA TYR A 10 6.92 0.07 -10.23
C TYR A 10 6.13 1.11 -9.42
N MET A 11 5.30 1.93 -10.09
CA MET A 11 4.52 3.00 -9.44
C MET A 11 3.52 2.48 -8.40
N MET A 12 3.08 1.23 -8.54
CA MET A 12 2.12 0.58 -7.64
C MET A 12 2.80 -0.24 -6.55
N LEU A 13 4.13 -0.38 -6.55
CA LEU A 13 4.89 -1.05 -5.50
C LEU A 13 4.93 -0.19 -4.23
N LYS A 14 3.80 -0.14 -3.52
CA LYS A 14 3.60 0.58 -2.26
C LYS A 14 3.11 -0.37 -1.17
N ARG A 15 3.55 -0.16 0.07
CA ARG A 15 3.23 -1.03 1.22
C ARG A 15 1.73 -1.15 1.48
N ASN A 16 1.01 -0.04 1.36
CA ASN A 16 -0.45 0.00 1.56
C ASN A 16 -1.20 -0.86 0.52
N LEU A 17 -0.70 -0.91 -0.72
CA LEU A 17 -1.32 -1.74 -1.76
C LEU A 17 -1.11 -3.23 -1.50
N ILE A 18 0.13 -3.63 -1.15
CA ILE A 18 0.44 -5.01 -0.77
C ILE A 18 -0.38 -5.45 0.46
N TYR A 19 -0.44 -4.61 1.49
CA TYR A 19 -1.24 -4.87 2.69
C TYR A 19 -2.72 -5.08 2.36
N THR A 20 -3.28 -4.26 1.46
CA THR A 20 -4.67 -4.39 1.02
C THR A 20 -4.88 -5.70 0.28
N GLY A 21 -3.98 -6.07 -0.63
CA GLY A 21 -4.07 -7.33 -1.35
C GLY A 21 -4.03 -8.54 -0.42
N ILE A 22 -3.15 -8.51 0.59
CA ILE A 22 -3.04 -9.57 1.61
C ILE A 22 -4.32 -9.68 2.42
N THR A 23 -4.85 -8.56 2.94
CA THR A 23 -6.04 -8.56 3.81
C THR A 23 -7.34 -8.90 3.08
N ARG A 24 -7.37 -8.88 1.74
CA ARG A 24 -8.49 -9.39 0.94
C ARG A 24 -8.58 -10.93 0.94
N GLY A 25 -7.51 -11.64 1.30
CA GLY A 25 -7.52 -13.11 1.40
C GLY A 25 -7.94 -13.62 2.77
N LYS A 26 -9.03 -14.39 2.84
CA LYS A 26 -9.57 -14.91 4.11
C LYS A 26 -8.90 -16.19 4.63
N ARG A 27 -8.43 -17.05 3.73
CA ARG A 27 -7.90 -18.40 4.07
C ARG A 27 -6.52 -18.67 3.50
N LEU A 28 -6.26 -18.22 2.27
CA LEU A 28 -4.97 -18.40 1.61
C LEU A 28 -4.66 -17.21 0.71
N VAL A 29 -3.42 -16.73 0.79
CA VAL A 29 -2.83 -15.71 -0.09
C VAL A 29 -1.56 -16.28 -0.70
N VAL A 30 -1.45 -16.20 -2.02
CA VAL A 30 -0.25 -16.61 -2.76
C VAL A 30 0.34 -15.39 -3.45
N LEU A 31 1.59 -15.06 -3.13
CA LEU A 31 2.35 -14.01 -3.80
C LEU A 31 3.18 -14.64 -4.92
N VAL A 32 2.98 -14.18 -6.16
CA VAL A 32 3.73 -14.69 -7.32
C VAL A 32 4.51 -13.55 -7.93
N GLY A 33 5.83 -13.70 -8.05
CA GLY A 33 6.66 -12.66 -8.65
C GLY A 33 8.06 -12.56 -8.08
N GLN A 34 8.64 -11.36 -8.20
CA GLN A 34 10.05 -11.13 -7.92
C GLN A 34 10.27 -10.65 -6.48
N LYS A 35 11.23 -11.26 -5.77
CA LYS A 35 11.64 -10.84 -4.41
C LYS A 35 12.03 -9.36 -4.36
N ARG A 36 12.68 -8.85 -5.41
CA ARG A 36 13.06 -7.43 -5.53
C ARG A 36 11.84 -6.51 -5.56
N ALA A 37 10.81 -6.86 -6.33
CA ALA A 37 9.58 -6.06 -6.40
C ALA A 37 8.86 -6.00 -5.05
N LEU A 38 8.81 -7.12 -4.32
CA LEU A 38 8.28 -7.15 -2.96
C LEU A 38 9.13 -6.29 -2.00
N ALA A 39 10.46 -6.41 -2.04
CA ALA A 39 11.36 -5.60 -1.23
C ALA A 39 11.18 -4.10 -1.49
N MET A 40 11.01 -3.70 -2.75
CA MET A 40 10.73 -2.31 -3.13
C MET A 40 9.40 -1.83 -2.53
N ALA A 41 8.34 -2.63 -2.64
CA ALA A 41 7.03 -2.29 -2.10
C ALA A 41 7.03 -2.14 -0.56
N VAL A 42 7.81 -2.96 0.16
CA VAL A 42 7.86 -2.96 1.62
C VAL A 42 8.84 -1.91 2.17
N LYS A 43 9.98 -1.67 1.50
CA LYS A 43 10.97 -0.66 1.88
C LYS A 43 10.55 0.77 1.52
N GLY A 44 9.62 0.93 0.57
CA GLY A 44 9.10 2.23 0.17
C GLY A 44 8.47 2.98 1.34
N LYS A 45 9.14 4.04 1.83
CA LYS A 45 8.62 4.97 2.87
C LYS A 45 7.51 5.90 2.36
N GLN A 46 7.05 5.73 1.12
CA GLN A 46 6.23 6.69 0.40
C GLN A 46 4.73 6.36 0.53
N VAL A 47 4.15 6.59 1.70
CA VAL A 47 2.79 7.15 1.69
C VAL A 47 3.01 8.62 1.35
N GLU A 48 2.88 8.95 0.06
CA GLU A 48 2.94 10.33 -0.39
C GLU A 48 2.07 11.22 0.50
N ARG A 49 2.58 12.39 0.84
CA ARG A 49 1.85 13.32 1.71
C ARG A 49 0.52 13.66 1.05
N ARG A 50 -0.58 13.20 1.65
CA ARG A 50 -1.93 13.57 1.21
C ARG A 50 -2.22 15.00 1.64
N TRP A 51 -2.26 15.92 0.68
CA TRP A 51 -2.70 17.28 0.90
C TRP A 51 -4.21 17.30 1.15
N SER A 52 -4.62 17.55 2.40
CA SER A 52 -6.03 17.62 2.78
C SER A 52 -6.21 18.53 4.00
N LYS A 53 -7.11 19.50 3.91
CA LYS A 53 -7.49 20.40 5.03
C LYS A 53 -8.45 19.75 6.04
N LEU A 54 -8.86 18.49 5.83
CA LEU A 54 -9.83 17.82 6.70
C LEU A 54 -9.34 17.76 8.16
N LYS A 55 -8.05 17.47 8.36
CA LYS A 55 -7.45 17.41 9.71
C LYS A 55 -7.58 18.76 10.43
N GLU A 56 -7.26 19.85 9.74
CA GLU A 56 -7.34 21.21 10.28
C GLU A 56 -8.78 21.58 10.63
N ARG A 57 -9.74 21.26 9.75
CA ARG A 57 -11.17 21.50 9.98
C ARG A 57 -11.70 20.75 11.20
N LEU A 58 -11.36 19.47 11.37
CA LEU A 58 -11.83 18.66 12.50
C LEU A 58 -11.30 19.17 13.85
N VAL A 59 -10.08 19.71 13.89
CA VAL A 59 -9.51 20.31 15.11
C VAL A 59 -10.17 21.65 15.42
N ALA A 60 -10.44 22.47 14.40
CA ALA A 60 -11.10 23.77 14.57
C ALA A 60 -12.57 23.65 15.04
N THR A 61 -13.28 22.59 14.62
CA THR A 61 -14.69 22.35 14.98
C THR A 61 -14.88 21.76 16.39
N LYS A 62 -13.82 21.25 17.05
CA LYS A 62 -13.89 20.67 18.40
C LYS A 62 -14.01 21.72 19.55
N ARG A 63 -14.57 22.89 19.28
CA ARG A 63 -14.90 23.90 20.31
C ARG A 63 -16.32 23.74 20.81
#